data_AF-A0A7K4DCX1-F1
#
_entry.id   AF-A0A7K4DCX1-F1
#
_cell.length_a   1.000
_cell.length_b   1.000
_cell.length_c   1.000
_cell.angle_alpha   90.00
_cell.angle_beta   90.00
_cell.angle_gamma   90.00
#
_symmetry.space_group_name_H-M   'P 1'
#
loop_
_entity.id
_entity.type
_entity.pdbx_description
1 polymer ?
#
loop_
_entity_poly.entity_id
_entity_poly.type
_entity_poly.pdbx_seq_one_letter_code
_entity_poly.pdbx_strand_id
1 'polypeptide(L)' 'MTEETKRIREQIRSYYDVTTTEEIEVPENLIDQVIGQDHAVEIVKTAAKQRRNVLLIGEPGTG' A
#
# COMPACT_ATOMS: atom_id res chain seq x y z
N MET A 1 -10.70 16.78 13.40
CA MET A 1 -10.15 15.42 13.60
C MET A 1 -10.88 14.80 14.78
N THR A 2 -11.43 13.59 14.63
CA THR A 2 -12.15 12.89 15.69
C THR A 2 -11.17 12.30 16.72
N GLU A 3 -11.59 12.16 17.98
CA GLU A 3 -10.75 11.58 19.05
C GLU A 3 -10.27 10.16 18.74
N GLU A 4 -11.06 9.40 17.98
CA GLU A 4 -10.70 8.08 17.46
C GLU A 4 -9.46 8.13 16.54
N THR A 5 -9.41 9.08 15.60
CA THR A 5 -8.26 9.21 14.67
C THR A 5 -6.96 9.56 15.39
N LYS A 6 -7.02 10.32 16.50
CA LYS A 6 -5.84 10.62 17.31
C LYS A 6 -5.32 9.38 18.02
N ARG A 7 -6.22 8.61 18.65
CA ARG A 7 -5.86 7.38 19.36
C ARG A 7 -5.23 6.35 18.43
N ILE A 8 -5.79 6.17 17.22
CA ILE A 8 -5.23 5.27 16.20
C ILE A 8 -3.84 5.72 15.79
N ARG A 9 -3.64 7.02 15.52
CA ARG A 9 -2.33 7.55 15.14
C ARG A 9 -1.27 7.33 16.23
N GLU A 10 -1.65 7.52 17.49
CA GLU A 10 -0.76 7.31 18.62
C GLU A 10 -0.40 5.83 18.81
N GLN A 11 -1.37 4.93 18.64
CA GLN A 11 -1.10 3.48 18.60
C GLN A 11 -0.16 3.10 17.47
N ILE A 12 -0.36 3.62 16.25
CA ILE A 12 0.50 3.33 15.10
C ILE A 12 1.93 3.81 15.37
N ARG A 13 2.11 5.04 15.87
CA ARG A 13 3.42 5.57 16.23
C ARG A 13 4.12 4.71 17.28
N SER A 14 3.39 4.28 18.31
CA SER A 14 3.94 3.39 19.34
C SER A 14 4.27 1.99 18.83
N TYR A 15 3.52 1.47 17.86
CA TYR A 15 3.74 0.13 17.31
C TYR A 15 4.97 0.08 16.40
N TYR A 16 5.18 1.13 15.60
CA TYR A 16 6.31 1.26 14.68
C TYR A 16 7.53 1.97 15.29
N ASP A 17 7.42 2.47 16.52
CA ASP A 17 8.45 3.28 17.21
C ASP A 17 8.99 4.45 16.36
N VAL A 18 8.07 5.18 15.71
CA VAL A 18 8.39 6.33 14.84
C VAL A 18 7.67 7.58 15.26
N THR A 19 8.33 8.73 15.10
CA THR A 19 7.73 10.04 15.44
C THR A 19 7.06 10.66 14.23
N THR A 20 7.71 10.57 13.08
CA THR A 20 7.28 11.16 11.81
C THR A 20 7.25 10.12 10.69
N THR A 21 6.55 10.42 9.61
CA THR A 21 6.53 9.55 8.42
C THR A 21 7.82 9.64 7.60
N GLU A 22 8.71 10.60 7.89
CA GLU A 22 10.02 10.72 7.22
C GLU A 22 10.95 9.55 7.58
N GLU A 23 10.71 8.89 8.72
CA GLU A 23 11.46 7.74 9.21
C GLU A 23 11.02 6.41 8.56
N ILE A 24 9.92 6.42 7.80
CA ILE A 24 9.37 5.22 7.18
C ILE A 24 9.98 5.04 5.79
N GLU A 25 10.67 3.92 5.59
CA GLU A 25 11.20 3.57 4.28
C GLU A 25 10.07 3.25 3.30
N VAL A 26 10.16 3.83 2.09
CA VAL A 26 9.25 3.54 0.99
C VAL A 26 9.94 2.56 0.04
N PRO A 27 9.30 1.43 -0.32
CA PRO A 27 9.86 0.48 -1.28
C PRO A 27 10.25 1.14 -2.61
N GLU A 28 11.41 0.79 -3.17
CA GLU A 28 11.86 1.35 -4.46
C GLU A 28 10.95 0.96 -5.62
N ASN A 29 10.42 -0.27 -5.60
CA ASN A 29 9.54 -0.77 -6.65
C ASN A 29 8.10 -0.30 -6.41
N LEU A 30 7.51 0.33 -7.43
CA LEU A 30 6.11 0.76 -7.39
C LEU A 30 5.13 -0.37 -7.07
N ILE A 31 5.40 -1.58 -7.55
CA ILE A 31 4.51 -2.73 -7.33
C ILE A 31 4.47 -3.17 -5.86
N ASP A 32 5.52 -2.86 -5.10
CA ASP A 32 5.60 -3.20 -3.67
C ASP A 32 5.02 -2.08 -2.79
N GLN A 33 4.64 -0.93 -3.38
CA GLN A 33 3.92 0.16 -2.69
C GLN A 33 2.41 0.00 -2.73
N VAL A 34 1.89 -1.01 -3.44
CA VAL A 34 0.45 -1.27 -3.55
C VAL A 34 -0.07 -1.84 -2.23
N ILE A 35 -1.12 -1.21 -1.67
CA ILE A 35 -1.66 -1.57 -0.36
C ILE A 35 -2.99 -2.30 -0.51
N GLY A 36 -3.13 -3.47 0.13
CA GLY A 36 -4.41 -4.18 0.26
C GLY A 36 -4.90 -4.87 -1.01
N GLN A 37 -4.03 -5.07 -2.01
CA GLN A 37 -4.36 -5.69 -3.30
C GLN A 37 -3.42 -6.85 -3.65
N ASP A 38 -3.12 -7.72 -2.68
CA ASP A 38 -2.12 -8.79 -2.82
C ASP A 38 -2.34 -9.67 -4.05
N HIS A 39 -3.59 -10.03 -4.34
CA HIS A 39 -3.95 -10.85 -5.50
C HIS A 39 -3.70 -10.12 -6.84
N ALA A 40 -4.03 -8.83 -6.92
CA ALA A 40 -3.79 -8.03 -8.12
C ALA A 40 -2.28 -7.87 -8.38
N VAL A 41 -1.50 -7.65 -7.32
CA VAL A 41 -0.04 -7.57 -7.38
C VAL A 41 0.57 -8.86 -7.94
N GLU A 42 0.11 -10.03 -7.46
CA GLU A 42 0.58 -11.33 -7.96
C GLU A 42 0.26 -11.53 -9.45
N ILE A 43 -0.96 -11.19 -9.88
CA ILE A 43 -1.38 -11.27 -11.28
C ILE A 43 -0.52 -10.36 -12.16
N VAL A 44 -0.30 -9.11 -11.75
CA VAL A 44 0.50 -8.14 -12.51
C VAL A 44 1.95 -8.60 -12.62
N LYS A 45 2.55 -9.10 -11.53
CA LYS A 45 3.91 -9.67 -11.54
C LYS A 45 3.99 -10.86 -12.51
N THR A 46 2.98 -11.73 -12.53
CA THR A 46 2.92 -12.90 -13.43
C THR A 46 2.73 -12.49 -14.88
N ALA A 47 1.81 -11.56 -15.16
CA ALA A 47 1.53 -11.05 -16.49
C ALA A 47 2.73 -10.32 -17.10
N ALA A 48 3.46 -9.53 -16.30
CA ALA A 48 4.68 -8.85 -16.72
C ALA A 48 5.76 -9.85 -17.14
N LYS A 49 6.00 -10.89 -16.32
CA LYS A 49 6.95 -11.97 -16.64
C LYS A 49 6.60 -12.69 -17.94
N GLN A 50 5.31 -12.89 -18.20
CA GLN A 50 4.81 -13.60 -19.39
C GLN A 50 4.47 -12.69 -20.58
N ARG A 51 4.66 -11.37 -20.47
CA ARG A 51 4.29 -10.36 -21.48
C ARG A 51 2.83 -10.46 -21.92
N ARG A 52 1.91 -10.54 -20.96
CA ARG A 52 0.45 -10.60 -21.19
C ARG A 52 -0.20 -9.24 -20.91
N ASN A 53 -1.28 -8.97 -21.65
CA ASN A 53 -2.14 -7.82 -21.40
C ASN A 53 -2.96 -8.05 -20.13
N VAL A 54 -3.24 -6.99 -19.38
CA VAL A 54 -4.06 -7.01 -18.17
C VAL A 54 -5.15 -5.95 -18.31
N LEU A 55 -6.36 -6.29 -17.85
CA LEU A 55 -7.47 -5.35 -17.66
C LEU A 55 -7.80 -5.34 -16.17
N LEU A 56 -7.65 -4.19 -15.52
CA LEU A 56 -8.04 -4.00 -14.12
C LEU A 56 -9.41 -3.32 -14.08
N ILE A 57 -10.29 -3.81 -13.22
CA ILE A 57 -11.65 -3.28 -13.04
C ILE A 57 -11.84 -2.99 -11.55
N GLY A 58 -12.22 -1.76 -11.22
CA GLY A 58 -12.41 -1.30 -9.85
C GLY A 58 -13.15 0.04 -9.78
N GLU A 59 -13.49 0.44 -8.56
CA GLU A 59 -14.04 1.76 -8.28
C GLU A 59 -12.98 2.86 -8.56
N PRO A 60 -13.39 4.11 -8.81
CA PRO A 60 -12.42 5.19 -9.01
C PRO A 60 -11.57 5.41 -7.75
N GLY A 61 -10.25 5.50 -7.93
CA GLY A 61 -9.30 5.77 -6.85
C GLY A 61 -8.82 4.54 -6.06
N THR A 62 -9.00 3.32 -6.59
CA THR A 62 -8.56 2.06 -5.94
C THR A 62 -7.19 1.56 -6.39
N GLY A 63 -6.47 2.33 -7.20
CA GLY A 63 -5.16 1.99 -7.78
C GLY A 63 -4.09 2.95 -7.30
#